data_AF-A0A9X3NDD5-F1
#
_entry.id   AF-A0A9X3NDD5-F1
#
_cell.length_a   1.000
_cell.length_b   1.000
_cell.length_c   1.000
_cell.angle_alpha   90.00
_cell.angle_beta   90.00
_cell.angle_gamma   90.00
#
_symmetry.space_group_name_H-M   'P 1'
#
loop_
_entity.id
_entity.type
_entity.pdbx_description
1 polymer ?
#
loop_
_entity_poly.entity_id
_entity_poly.type
_entity_poly.pdbx_seq_one_letter_code
_entity_poly.pdbx_strand_id
1 'polypeptide(L)'
;MLWFDRLRLSLRRRWDRVDAVFVDSRLVERKVYGGDNPGGFEIWEYMVDVPDDPPVRLSFQEKRFKVRETKKGTIVPVIVNAKRTKAMFDLSDPRIDQEGWVDEQAKRRKERDDARFEANRAAGAPDKRRR
;
A
#
# COMPACT_ATOMS: atom_id res chain seq x y z
N MET A 1 -14.78 -18.53 -0.54
CA MET A 1 -15.98 -17.70 -0.80
C MET A 1 -15.52 -16.26 -1.03
N LEU A 2 -15.25 -15.91 -2.29
CA LEU A 2 -14.71 -14.62 -2.74
C LEU A 2 -15.88 -13.65 -2.97
N TRP A 3 -16.28 -12.90 -1.94
CA TRP A 3 -17.38 -11.92 -2.05
C TRP A 3 -16.90 -10.53 -2.52
N PHE A 4 -15.60 -10.29 -2.62
CA PHE A 4 -15.03 -8.94 -2.79
C PHE A 4 -14.73 -8.48 -4.23
N ASP A 5 -14.63 -9.39 -5.22
CA ASP A 5 -14.18 -8.98 -6.57
C ASP A 5 -15.30 -8.49 -7.49
N ARG A 6 -16.57 -8.80 -7.22
CA ARG A 6 -17.69 -8.45 -8.13
C ARG A 6 -18.33 -7.07 -7.89
N LEU A 7 -17.93 -6.35 -6.83
CA LEU A 7 -18.46 -5.02 -6.48
C LEU A 7 -17.61 -3.84 -6.98
N ARG A 8 -16.49 -4.11 -7.66
CA ARG A 8 -15.45 -3.09 -7.95
C ARG A 8 -15.76 -2.14 -9.12
N LEU A 9 -16.70 -2.45 -10.01
CA LEU A 9 -16.81 -1.73 -11.30
C LEU A 9 -18.08 -0.88 -11.51
N SER A 10 -19.16 -1.06 -10.74
CA SER A 10 -20.44 -0.32 -10.99
C SER A 10 -20.84 0.69 -9.90
N LEU A 11 -20.06 0.85 -8.83
CA LEU A 11 -20.44 1.67 -7.64
C LEU A 11 -19.50 2.85 -7.34
N ARG A 12 -18.60 3.22 -8.27
CA ARG A 12 -17.62 4.32 -8.08
C ARG A 12 -18.22 5.72 -7.89
N ARG A 13 -19.52 5.94 -8.11
CA ARG A 13 -20.19 7.25 -7.94
C ARG A 13 -20.64 7.57 -6.51
N ARG A 14 -20.45 6.68 -5.52
CA ARG A 14 -20.96 6.88 -4.14
C ARG A 14 -19.93 6.60 -3.04
N TRP A 15 -18.66 6.70 -3.38
CA TRP A 15 -17.58 6.47 -2.43
C TRP A 15 -16.66 7.68 -2.46
N ASP A 16 -16.59 8.36 -1.32
CA ASP A 16 -15.86 9.61 -1.17
C ASP A 16 -14.49 9.31 -0.59
N ARG A 17 -13.45 9.94 -1.17
CA ARG A 17 -12.11 9.91 -0.60
C ARG A 17 -12.03 10.97 0.49
N VAL A 18 -11.62 10.55 1.68
CA VAL A 18 -11.47 11.41 2.85
C VAL A 18 -10.16 11.10 3.57
N ASP A 19 -9.59 12.11 4.20
CA ASP A 19 -8.46 11.95 5.11
C ASP A 19 -9.00 11.65 6.51
N ALA A 20 -8.73 10.44 7.02
CA ALA A 20 -9.19 9.96 8.32
C ALA A 20 -8.02 9.81 9.29
N VAL A 21 -8.27 9.83 10.60
CA VAL A 21 -7.23 9.60 11.61
C VAL A 21 -7.15 8.11 11.89
N PHE A 22 -5.97 7.52 11.71
CA PHE A 22 -5.73 6.12 12.06
C PHE A 22 -5.70 5.95 13.58
N VAL A 23 -6.59 5.12 14.12
CA VAL A 23 -6.78 4.92 15.56
C VAL A 23 -6.03 3.68 16.03
N ASP A 24 -6.29 2.54 15.41
CA ASP A 24 -5.72 1.26 15.82
C ASP A 24 -5.76 0.20 14.72
N SER A 25 -4.99 -0.87 14.90
CA SER A 25 -5.13 -2.08 14.09
C SER A 25 -4.83 -3.34 14.89
N ARG A 26 -5.40 -4.46 14.45
CA ARG A 26 -5.11 -5.79 14.99
C ARG A 26 -5.07 -6.85 13.92
N LEU A 27 -4.22 -7.85 14.10
CA LEU A 27 -4.21 -9.05 13.28
C LEU A 27 -5.47 -9.86 13.58
N VAL A 28 -6.27 -10.16 12.56
CA VAL A 28 -7.48 -10.98 12.68
C VAL A 28 -7.20 -12.41 12.29
N GLU A 29 -6.52 -12.60 11.16
CA GLU A 29 -6.27 -13.92 10.61
C GLU A 29 -4.90 -13.95 9.94
N ARG A 30 -4.13 -15.01 10.18
CA ARG A 30 -2.93 -15.34 9.42
C ARG A 30 -3.12 -16.71 8.81
N LYS A 31 -2.99 -16.80 7.49
CA LYS A 31 -3.03 -18.06 6.75
C LYS A 31 -1.68 -18.29 6.07
N VAL A 32 -1.15 -19.49 6.25
CA VAL A 32 0.08 -19.96 5.61
C VAL A 32 -0.31 -21.19 4.80
N TYR A 33 0.15 -21.26 3.56
CA TYR A 33 -0.05 -22.43 2.70
C TYR A 33 1.33 -22.99 2.34
N GLY A 34 1.50 -24.30 2.55
CA GLY A 34 2.67 -25.06 2.13
C GLY A 34 2.42 -25.81 0.81
N GLY A 35 3.49 -26.07 0.06
CA GLY A 35 3.48 -26.74 -1.25
C GLY A 35 4.65 -26.27 -2.12
N ASP A 36 4.61 -26.54 -3.42
CA ASP A 36 5.68 -26.16 -4.37
C ASP A 36 5.91 -24.64 -4.48
N ASN A 37 4.90 -23.83 -4.11
CA ASN A 37 5.01 -22.38 -3.96
C ASN A 37 4.53 -21.98 -2.56
N PRO A 38 5.42 -21.96 -1.56
CA PRO A 38 5.06 -21.54 -0.20
C PRO A 38 4.62 -20.08 -0.20
N GLY A 39 3.55 -19.79 0.51
CA GLY A 39 2.99 -18.45 0.60
C GLY A 39 2.12 -18.25 1.83
N GLY A 40 1.70 -17.01 2.07
CA GLY A 40 0.81 -16.70 3.16
C GLY A 40 0.22 -15.31 3.02
N PHE A 41 -0.84 -15.04 3.78
CA PHE A 41 -1.40 -13.71 3.88
C PHE A 41 -1.92 -13.44 5.29
N GLU A 42 -1.92 -12.16 5.65
CA GLU A 42 -2.46 -11.66 6.90
C GLU A 42 -3.66 -10.77 6.59
N ILE A 43 -4.76 -10.98 7.31
CA ILE A 43 -5.90 -10.05 7.38
C ILE A 43 -5.78 -9.25 8.66
N TRP A 44 -5.77 -7.94 8.51
CA TRP A 44 -5.76 -6.99 9.61
C TRP A 44 -7.08 -6.24 9.65
N GLU A 45 -7.59 -5.99 10.85
CA GLU A 45 -8.67 -5.04 11.08
C GLU A 45 -8.06 -3.71 11.47
N TYR A 46 -8.50 -2.65 10.80
CA TYR A 46 -8.07 -1.28 11.01
C TYR A 46 -9.25 -0.47 11.54
N MET A 47 -8.95 0.49 12.40
CA MET A 47 -9.89 1.42 12.99
C MET A 47 -9.47 2.85 12.63
N VAL A 48 -10.41 3.64 12.13
CA VAL A 48 -10.19 5.03 11.71
C VAL A 48 -11.30 5.94 12.23
N ASP A 49 -10.95 7.19 12.54
CA ASP A 49 -11.90 8.27 12.80
C ASP A 49 -12.07 9.10 11.54
N VAL A 50 -13.27 9.04 10.96
CA VAL A 50 -13.65 9.79 9.77
C VAL A 50 -14.16 11.16 10.19
N PRO A 51 -13.64 12.26 9.61
CA PRO A 51 -14.12 13.59 9.91
C PRO A 51 -15.57 13.75 9.41
N ASP A 52 -16.50 13.85 10.36
CA ASP A 52 -17.93 14.07 10.16
C ASP A 52 -18.47 14.90 11.35
N ASP A 53 -19.73 15.31 11.32
CA ASP A 53 -20.36 16.07 12.42
C ASP A 53 -21.54 15.28 13.03
N PRO A 54 -21.33 14.50 14.10
CA PRO A 54 -20.06 14.28 14.84
C PRO A 54 -19.13 13.25 14.16
N PRO A 55 -17.83 13.19 14.52
CA PRO A 55 -16.88 12.24 13.93
C PRO A 55 -17.33 10.79 14.05
N VAL A 56 -17.19 10.02 12.97
CA VAL A 56 -17.62 8.62 12.91
C VAL A 56 -16.42 7.69 12.95
N ARG A 57 -16.41 6.77 13.93
CA ARG A 57 -15.40 5.71 14.03
C ARG A 57 -15.80 4.49 13.24
N LEU A 58 -14.95 4.05 12.30
CA LEU A 58 -15.20 2.90 11.44
C LEU A 58 -14.10 1.86 11.57
N SER A 59 -14.48 0.59 11.46
CA SER A 59 -13.55 -0.53 11.31
C SER A 59 -13.72 -1.25 9.97
N PHE A 60 -12.63 -1.76 9.43
CA PHE A 60 -12.63 -2.56 8.20
C PHE A 60 -11.44 -3.51 8.17
N GLN A 61 -11.57 -4.59 7.41
CA GLN A 61 -10.52 -5.59 7.24
C GLN A 61 -9.84 -5.46 5.89
N GLU A 62 -8.51 -5.55 5.86
CA GLU A 62 -7.72 -5.49 4.63
C GLU A 62 -6.54 -6.48 4.71
N LYS A 63 -6.08 -6.95 3.55
CA LYS A 63 -4.91 -7.83 3.50
C LYS A 63 -3.63 -7.00 3.59
N ARG A 64 -2.73 -7.33 4.52
CA ARG A 64 -1.57 -6.49 4.88
C ARG A 64 -0.61 -6.21 3.73
N PHE A 65 -0.48 -7.11 2.75
CA PHE A 65 0.53 -6.97 1.69
C PHE A 65 0.40 -5.69 0.86
N LYS A 66 -0.72 -4.96 0.97
CA LYS A 66 -0.95 -3.69 0.27
C LYS A 66 -0.81 -2.43 1.12
N VAL A 67 -0.62 -2.57 2.44
CA VAL A 67 -0.76 -1.46 3.39
C VAL A 67 0.56 -1.21 4.12
N ARG A 68 1.13 -0.01 3.98
CA ARG A 68 2.31 0.43 4.75
C ARG A 68 1.99 0.46 6.24
N GLU A 69 3.00 0.13 7.05
CA GLU A 69 2.87 0.25 8.50
C GLU A 69 2.58 1.71 8.89
N THR A 70 1.47 1.91 9.60
CA THR A 70 0.93 3.22 9.93
C THR A 70 0.94 3.41 11.45
N LYS A 71 1.40 4.58 11.92
CA LYS A 71 1.39 4.94 13.35
C LYS A 71 0.05 5.50 13.77
N LYS A 72 -0.42 5.17 14.98
CA LYS A 72 -1.62 5.75 15.59
C LYS A 72 -1.56 7.28 15.57
N GLY A 73 -2.67 7.94 15.27
CA GLY A 73 -2.79 9.39 15.11
C GLY A 73 -2.38 9.92 13.73
N THR A 74 -1.84 9.09 12.84
CA THR A 74 -1.49 9.50 11.47
C THR A 74 -2.75 9.71 10.63
N ILE A 75 -2.74 10.74 9.78
CA ILE A 75 -3.78 10.95 8.76
C ILE A 75 -3.57 9.97 7.62
N VAL A 76 -4.60 9.19 7.32
CA VAL A 76 -4.60 8.15 6.29
C VAL A 76 -5.71 8.38 5.27
N PRO A 77 -5.43 8.17 3.98
CA PRO A 77 -6.42 8.23 2.92
C PRO A 77 -7.35 7.01 3.01
N VAL A 78 -8.64 7.27 3.18
CA VAL A 78 -9.67 6.23 3.17
C VAL A 78 -10.76 6.58 2.16
N ILE A 79 -11.40 5.55 1.64
CA ILE A 79 -12.57 5.66 0.79
C ILE A 79 -13.77 5.21 1.63
N VAL A 80 -14.74 6.10 1.82
CA VAL A 80 -15.95 5.85 2.61
C VAL A 80 -17.16 5.80 1.71
N ASN A 81 -18.15 4.96 2.02
CA ASN A 81 -19.42 4.99 1.29
C ASN A 81 -20.21 6.27 1.64
N ALA A 82 -21.14 6.67 0.78
CA ALA A 82 -21.98 7.86 1.00
C ALA A 82 -22.77 7.87 2.34
N LYS A 83 -23.04 6.70 2.92
CA LYS A 83 -23.68 6.57 4.23
C LYS A 83 -22.71 6.64 5.41
N ARG A 84 -21.40 6.70 5.15
CA ARG A 84 -20.31 6.72 6.13
C ARG A 84 -20.38 5.58 7.15
N THR A 85 -20.79 4.41 6.69
CA THR A 85 -20.87 3.17 7.49
C THR A 85 -19.81 2.16 7.11
N LYS A 86 -19.14 2.35 5.98
CA LYS A 86 -18.11 1.46 5.47
C LYS A 86 -16.93 2.29 4.99
N ALA A 87 -15.73 1.80 5.28
CA ALA A 87 -14.47 2.39 4.87
C ALA A 87 -13.52 1.32 4.32
N MET A 88 -12.55 1.75 3.54
CA MET A 88 -11.34 1.00 3.19
C MET A 88 -10.20 1.97 2.95
N PHE A 89 -8.95 1.53 3.00
CA PHE A 89 -7.84 2.39 2.57
C PHE A 89 -7.93 2.71 1.09
N ASP A 90 -7.54 3.93 0.71
CA ASP A 90 -7.27 4.25 -0.68
C ASP A 90 -5.89 3.70 -1.08
N LEU A 91 -5.87 2.47 -1.60
CA LEU A 91 -4.65 1.80 -2.06
C LEU A 91 -4.06 2.42 -3.34
N SER A 92 -4.70 3.46 -3.92
CA SER A 92 -4.09 4.26 -4.98
C SER A 92 -3.23 5.40 -4.43
N ASP A 93 -3.32 5.69 -3.13
CA ASP A 93 -2.53 6.73 -2.49
C ASP A 93 -1.17 6.15 -2.00
N PRO A 94 -0.04 6.72 -2.44
CA PRO A 94 1.30 6.23 -2.09
C PRO A 94 1.63 6.33 -0.59
N ARG A 95 0.83 7.06 0.20
CA ARG A 95 0.94 7.07 1.67
C ARG A 95 0.64 5.70 2.27
N ILE A 96 -0.23 4.92 1.64
CA ILE A 96 -0.67 3.61 2.14
C ILE A 96 -0.21 2.46 1.24
N ASP A 97 -0.04 2.68 -0.06
CA ASP A 97 0.36 1.63 -1.00
C ASP A 97 1.79 1.12 -0.75
N GLN A 98 1.90 -0.08 -0.18
CA GLN A 98 3.18 -0.75 0.07
C GLN A 98 3.82 -1.25 -1.24
N GLU A 99 3.01 -1.71 -2.19
CA GLU A 99 3.47 -2.32 -3.44
C GLU A 99 4.03 -1.23 -4.36
N GLY A 100 3.26 -0.15 -4.57
CA GLY A 100 3.71 1.02 -5.31
C GLY A 100 4.98 1.66 -4.72
N TRP A 101 5.14 1.68 -3.38
CA TRP A 101 6.37 2.17 -2.76
C TRP A 101 7.59 1.28 -3.06
N VAL A 102 7.44 -0.05 -3.03
CA VAL A 102 8.52 -0.99 -3.35
C VAL A 102 8.92 -0.88 -4.82
N ASP A 103 7.94 -0.80 -5.72
CA ASP A 103 8.18 -0.65 -7.16
C ASP A 103 8.90 0.66 -7.48
N GLU A 104 8.49 1.77 -6.85
CA GLU A 104 9.16 3.05 -7.02
C GLU A 104 10.61 3.01 -6.52
N GLN A 105 10.87 2.34 -5.39
CA GLN A 105 12.22 2.12 -4.89
C GLN A 105 13.07 1.27 -5.85
N ALA A 106 12.51 0.20 -6.39
CA ALA A 106 13.19 -0.67 -7.36
C ALA A 106 13.57 0.11 -8.63
N LYS A 107 12.64 0.94 -9.14
CA LYS A 107 12.89 1.81 -10.30
C LYS A 107 14.03 2.79 -10.04
N ARG A 108 14.01 3.49 -8.89
CA ARG A 108 15.07 4.44 -8.51
C ARG A 108 16.45 3.76 -8.36
N ARG A 109 16.48 2.52 -7.87
CA ARG A 109 17.73 1.74 -7.79
C ARG A 109 18.26 1.41 -9.18
N LYS A 110 17.39 0.91 -10.06
CA LYS A 110 17.75 0.59 -11.45
C LYS A 110 18.29 1.81 -12.18
N GLU A 111 17.63 2.96 -12.07
CA GLU A 111 18.10 4.21 -12.70
C GLU A 111 19.49 4.63 -12.20
N ARG A 112 19.77 4.45 -10.90
CA ARG A 112 21.10 4.73 -10.34
C ARG A 112 22.16 3.76 -10.85
N ASP A 113 21.82 2.47 -10.95
CA ASP A 113 22.74 1.45 -11.44
C ASP A 113 23.03 1.64 -12.94
N ASP A 114 22.01 1.96 -13.74
CA ASP A 114 22.14 2.29 -15.17
C ASP A 114 23.03 3.54 -15.35
N ALA A 115 22.82 4.59 -14.56
CA ALA A 115 23.66 5.79 -14.59
C ALA A 115 25.12 5.49 -14.21
N ARG A 116 25.33 4.64 -13.19
CA ARG A 116 26.68 4.20 -12.78
C ARG A 116 27.35 3.36 -13.86
N PHE A 117 26.60 2.48 -14.51
CA PHE A 117 27.09 1.65 -15.61
C PHE A 117 27.53 2.51 -16.79
N GLU A 118 26.70 3.46 -17.23
CA GLU A 118 27.03 4.37 -18.33
C GLU A 118 28.21 5.30 -17.98
N ALA A 119 28.31 5.78 -16.74
CA ALA A 119 29.48 6.55 -16.30
C ALA A 119 30.79 5.74 -16.37
N ASN A 120 30.76 4.47 -15.94
CA ASN A 120 31.92 3.57 -16.05
C ASN A 120 32.24 3.21 -17.49
N ARG A 121 31.23 3.12 -18.35
CA ARG A 121 31.37 2.86 -19.79
C ARG A 121 32.03 4.05 -20.50
N ALA A 122 31.61 5.26 -20.17
CA ALA A 122 32.13 6.50 -20.75
C ALA A 122 33.54 6.85 -20.24
N ALA A 123 33.90 6.45 -19.01
CA ALA A 123 35.21 6.72 -18.43
C ALA A 123 36.37 6.00 -19.14
N GLY A 124 36.09 5.02 -20.01
CA GLY A 124 37.10 4.24 -20.71
C GLY A 124 37.88 3.32 -19.76
N ALA A 125 38.20 2.11 -20.21
CA ALA A 125 39.07 1.24 -19.42
C ALA A 125 40.42 1.96 -19.18
N PRO A 126 40.95 1.99 -17.95
CA PRO A 126 42.28 2.56 -17.72
C PRO A 126 43.27 1.81 -18.61
N ASP A 127 43.89 2.54 -19.53
CA ASP A 127 44.89 1.99 -20.45
C ASP A 127 46.06 1.48 -19.61
N LYS A 128 46.11 0.15 -19.42
CA LYS A 128 47.17 -0.54 -18.67
C LYS A 128 48.51 -0.57 -19.42
N ARG A 129 48.68 0.19 -20.52
CA ARG A 129 49.88 0.19 -21.37
C ARG A 129 50.77 1.44 -21.25
N ARG A 130 50.87 2.04 -20.06
CA ARG A 130 51.96 2.99 -19.77
C ARG A 130 52.77 2.54 -18.56
N ARG A 131 53.80 1.73 -18.83
CA ARG A 131 55.02 1.61 -18.03
C ARG A 131 56.19 1.61 -18.98
#